data_AF-A0A0F2J9Z8-F1
#
_entry.id   AF-A0A0F2J9Z8-F1
#
_cell.length_a   1.000
_cell.length_b   1.000
_cell.length_c   1.000
_cell.angle_alpha   90.00
_cell.angle_beta   90.00
_cell.angle_gamma   90.00
#
_symmetry.space_group_name_H-M   'P 1'
#
loop_
_entity.id
_entity.type
_entity.pdbx_description
1 polymer ?
#
loop_
_entity_poly.entity_id
_entity_poly.type
_entity_poly.pdbx_seq_one_letter_code
_entity_poly.pdbx_strand_id
1 'polypeptide(L)' 'MIGEEATVKRFFKERTLIRLQPENSAMEPIYSQDVSILGKVVGVFRTLQ' A
#
# COMPACT_ATOMS: atom_id res chain seq x y z
N MET A 1 -0.73 -3.93 19.76
CA MET A 1 -1.78 -3.47 18.82
C MET A 1 -1.26 -3.71 17.41
N ILE A 2 -1.71 -4.78 16.75
CA ILE A 2 -1.39 -5.06 15.34
C ILE A 2 -2.39 -4.22 14.55
N GLY A 3 -2.03 -3.00 14.19
CA GLY A 3 -2.98 -2.04 13.59
C GLY A 3 -2.41 -0.64 13.34
N GLU A 4 -1.18 -0.35 13.75
CA GLU A 4 -0.54 0.97 13.56
C GLU A 4 0.49 1.00 12.41
N GLU A 5 0.57 -0.04 11.58
CA GLU A 5 1.53 -0.07 10.48
C GLU A 5 0.95 0.58 9.23
N ALA A 6 1.43 1.80 8.92
CA ALA A 6 1.14 2.48 7.67
C ALA A 6 2.13 2.01 6.59
N THR A 7 1.63 1.58 5.43
CA THR A 7 2.49 1.21 4.29
C THR A 7 2.11 1.96 3.02
N VAL A 8 3.09 2.16 2.15
CA VAL A 8 2.86 2.64 0.79
C VAL A 8 2.83 1.44 -0.16
N LYS A 9 1.74 1.32 -0.92
CA LYS A 9 1.51 0.29 -1.95
C LYS A 9 0.74 0.91 -3.11
N ARG A 10 0.83 0.30 -4.29
CA ARG A 10 -0.08 0.65 -5.39
C ARG A 10 -1.46 0.04 -5.09
N PHE A 11 -2.47 0.91 -5.09
CA PHE A 11 -3.85 0.53 -4.80
C PHE A 11 -4.60 0.16 -6.08
N PHE A 12 -5.27 -0.98 -6.06
CA PHE A 12 -6.24 -1.39 -7.08
C PHE A 12 -7.55 -1.78 -6.41
N LYS A 13 -8.66 -1.20 -6.89
CA LYS A 13 -10.01 -1.59 -6.50
C LYS A 13 -10.51 -2.64 -7.49
N GLU A 14 -10.50 -3.90 -7.08
CA GLU A 14 -11.09 -4.99 -7.85
C GLU A 14 -12.61 -5.09 -7.54
N ARG A 15 -13.32 -5.99 -8.23
CA ARG A 15 -14.78 -6.11 -8.09
C ARG A 15 -15.22 -6.47 -6.67
N THR A 16 -14.47 -7.32 -5.98
CA THR A 16 -14.86 -7.92 -4.68
C THR A 16 -13.91 -7.59 -3.54
N LEU A 17 -12.71 -7.12 -3.84
CA LEU A 17 -11.64 -6.92 -2.86
C LEU A 17 -10.65 -5.86 -3.35
N ILE A 18 -9.79 -5.42 -2.45
CA ILE A 18 -8.73 -4.47 -2.74
C ILE A 18 -7.41 -5.23 -2.85
N ARG A 19 -6.63 -4.87 -3.87
CA ARG A 19 -5.25 -5.36 -4.04
C ARG A 19 -4.27 -4.22 -3.73
N LEU A 20 -3.40 -4.47 -2.76
CA LEU A 20 -2.26 -3.63 -2.43
C LEU A 20 -0.99 -4.26 -3.03
N GLN A 21 -0.54 -3.71 -4.14
CA GLN A 21 0.59 -4.21 -4.90
C GLN A 21 1.90 -3.55 -4.45
N PRO A 22 2.93 -4.32 -4.04
CA PRO A 22 4.28 -3.81 -3.90
C PRO A 22 4.93 -3.58 -5.27
N GLU A 23 5.84 -2.59 -5.35
CA GLU A 23 6.68 -2.32 -6.52
C GLU A 23 8.04 -3.06 -6.44
N ASN A 24 8.06 -4.20 -5.74
CA ASN A 24 9.20 -5.09 -5.64
C ASN A 24 8.74 -6.47 -6.11
N SER A 25 9.37 -7.00 -7.17
CA SER A 25 8.97 -8.27 -7.81
C SER A 25 9.14 -9.50 -6.92
N ALA A 26 9.96 -9.43 -5.88
CA ALA A 26 10.14 -10.51 -4.91
C ALA A 26 9.02 -10.56 -3.85
N MET A 27 8.10 -9.59 -3.83
CA MET A 27 7.03 -9.49 -2.84
C MET A 27 5.67 -9.82 -3.45
N GLU A 28 4.87 -10.60 -2.74
CA GLU A 28 3.52 -10.95 -3.16
C GLU A 28 2.52 -9.79 -2.93
N PRO A 29 1.47 -9.68 -3.76
CA PRO A 29 0.38 -8.73 -3.54
C PRO A 29 -0.43 -9.08 -2.29
N ILE A 30 -0.93 -8.06 -1.59
CA ILE A 30 -1.82 -8.26 -0.45
C ILE A 30 -3.27 -8.02 -0.90
N TYR A 31 -4.16 -8.93 -0.56
CA TYR A 31 -5.59 -8.85 -0.86
C TYR A 31 -6.38 -8.69 0.42
N SER A 32 -7.21 -7.65 0.52
CA SER A 32 -8.05 -7.39 1.69
C SER A 32 -9.35 -6.71 1.30
N GLN A 33 -10.39 -6.91 2.10
CA GLN A 33 -11.64 -6.13 2.03
C GLN A 33 -11.69 -5.02 3.07
N ASP A 34 -10.82 -5.09 4.09
CA ASP A 34 -10.74 -4.15 5.19
C ASP A 34 -9.39 -3.41 5.11
N VAL A 35 -9.43 -2.19 4.56
CA VAL A 35 -8.28 -1.29 4.50
C VAL A 35 -8.77 0.14 4.68
N SER A 36 -7.98 0.95 5.38
CA SER A 36 -8.19 2.40 5.48
C SER A 36 -7.16 3.12 4.61
N ILE A 37 -7.64 3.92 3.65
CA ILE A 37 -6.76 4.75 2.80
C ILE A 37 -6.55 6.08 3.51
N LEU A 38 -5.36 6.28 4.08
CA LEU A 38 -5.01 7.52 4.78
C LEU A 38 -4.78 8.71 3.82
N GLY A 39 -4.38 8.44 2.58
CA GLY A 39 -4.13 9.48 1.58
C GLY A 39 -3.47 8.95 0.31
N LYS A 40 -3.21 9.85 -0.63
CA LYS A 40 -2.50 9.57 -1.90
C LYS A 40 -1.09 10.13 -1.83
N VAL A 41 -0.11 9.32 -2.18
CA VAL A 41 1.29 9.79 -2.33
C VAL A 41 1.39 10.69 -3.56
N VAL A 42 1.93 11.90 -3.38
CA VAL A 42 2.10 12.92 -4.44
C VAL A 42 3.56 13.23 -4.78
N GLY A 43 4.50 12.78 -3.94
CA GLY A 43 5.92 13.00 -4.12
C GLY A 43 6.73 12.20 -3.11
N VAL A 44 8.02 12.04 -3.38
CA VAL A 44 8.97 11.36 -2.50
C VAL A 44 10.15 12.30 -2.25
N PHE A 45 10.47 12.52 -0.98
CA PHE A 45 11.67 13.26 -0.57
C PHE A 45 12.70 12.27 -0.05
N ARG A 46 13.94 12.39 -0.54
CA ARG A 46 15.09 11.63 -0.05
C ARG A 46 16.19 12.60 0.33
N THR A 47 16.53 12.63 1.62
CA THR A 47 17.72 13.32 2.09
C THR A 47 18.93 12.44 1.78
N LEU A 48 19.88 12.98 1.01
CA LEU A 48 21.17 12.33 0.74
C LEU A 48 22.18 12.91 1.73
N GLN A 49 22.81 12.05 2.54
CA GLN A 49 23.93 12.39 3.42
C GLN A 49 25.24 12.02 2.75
#